data_AF-A0A3C1SAC6-F1
#
_entry.id   AF-A0A3C1SAC6-F1
#
_cell.length_a   1.000
_cell.length_b   1.000
_cell.length_c   1.000
_cell.angle_alpha   90.00
_cell.angle_beta   90.00
_cell.angle_gamma   90.00
#
_symmetry.space_group_name_H-M   'P 1'
#
loop_
_entity.id
_entity.type
_entity.pdbx_description
1 polymer ?
#
loop_
_entity_poly.entity_id
_entity_poly.type
_entity_poly.pdbx_seq_one_letter_code
_entity_poly.pdbx_strand_id
1 'polypeptide(L)'
;MTETMTENFWGEIPKVDKARTPLSILKEQAAMLGQLSNRLLEGDVTLESNSPSKIDAFLSIVAPSLGGYSIYIIRIIHDIQIYPLTMIKLFEPDNRSREIHSEEEFIETLKAILSSDKVKRIIASLLIQIKSGDFDFSSKKSEKKAYIKGGADDEDIPF
;
A
#
# COMPACT_ATOMS: atom_id res chain seq x y z
N MET A 1 -3.27 18.21 59.00
CA MET A 1 -3.13 17.36 57.80
C MET A 1 -2.08 18.02 56.93
N THR A 2 -0.86 17.48 56.89
CA THR A 2 0.18 17.97 55.99
C THR A 2 0.10 17.18 54.70
N GLU A 3 -0.39 17.82 53.63
CA GLU A 3 -0.28 17.29 52.27
C GLU A 3 1.21 17.14 51.94
N THR A 4 1.65 15.92 51.69
CA THR A 4 2.97 15.65 51.11
C THR A 4 2.89 16.04 49.64
N MET A 5 3.39 17.23 49.31
CA MET A 5 3.56 17.67 47.92
C MET A 5 4.56 16.71 47.26
N THR A 6 4.09 15.88 46.31
CA THR A 6 4.93 14.90 45.63
C THR A 6 5.90 15.64 44.72
N GLU A 7 7.21 15.47 44.95
CA GLU A 7 8.27 16.08 44.14
C GLU A 7 8.30 15.48 42.74
N ASN A 8 8.38 16.33 41.71
CA ASN A 8 8.47 15.89 40.31
C ASN A 8 9.93 15.69 39.90
N PHE A 9 10.35 14.44 39.71
CA PHE A 9 11.70 14.08 39.26
C PHE A 9 11.91 14.11 37.75
N TRP A 10 10.85 14.25 36.94
CA TRP A 10 10.96 14.27 35.48
C TRP A 10 11.42 15.63 34.93
N GLY A 11 11.39 16.68 35.77
CA GLY A 11 11.75 18.03 35.36
C GLY A 11 10.86 18.57 34.26
N GLU A 12 11.43 19.39 33.37
CA GLU A 12 10.74 19.94 32.22
C GLU A 12 10.79 18.99 31.03
N ILE A 13 9.62 18.67 30.47
CA ILE A 13 9.50 17.82 29.28
C ILE A 13 9.67 18.70 28.04
N PRO A 14 10.50 18.31 27.07
CA PRO A 14 10.70 19.10 25.85
C PRO A 14 9.39 19.24 25.07
N LYS A 15 9.10 20.46 24.62
CA LYS A 15 8.02 20.70 23.67
C LYS A 15 8.47 20.24 22.29
N VAL A 16 7.69 19.35 21.68
CA VAL A 16 7.95 18.84 20.34
C VAL A 16 7.08 19.61 19.36
N ASP A 17 7.69 20.44 18.52
CA ASP A 17 7.01 21.02 17.37
C ASP A 17 6.78 19.95 16.29
N LYS A 18 5.86 20.19 15.35
CA LYS A 18 5.59 19.25 14.24
C LYS A 18 6.87 18.96 13.44
N ALA A 19 7.56 17.88 13.79
CA ALA A 19 8.67 17.37 13.04
C ALA A 19 8.14 16.51 11.89
N ARG A 20 8.61 16.77 10.67
CA ARG A 20 8.43 15.86 9.55
C ARG A 20 9.33 14.64 9.82
N THR A 21 8.75 13.45 9.83
CA THR A 21 9.46 12.22 10.17
C THR A 21 9.52 11.30 8.95
N PRO A 22 10.48 10.36 8.88
CA PRO A 22 10.47 9.31 7.84
C PRO A 22 9.10 8.64 7.70
N LEU A 23 8.44 8.35 8.83
CA LEU A 23 7.10 7.78 8.84
C LEU A 23 6.05 8.70 8.20
N SER A 24 6.04 10.00 8.51
CA SER A 24 5.08 10.93 7.90
C SER A 24 5.34 11.08 6.40
N ILE A 25 6.60 11.07 5.97
CA ILE A 25 6.98 11.12 4.56
C ILE A 25 6.52 9.85 3.82
N LEU A 26 6.71 8.66 4.41
CA LEU A 26 6.19 7.42 3.81
C LEU A 26 4.66 7.48 3.64
N LYS A 27 3.94 8.00 4.64
CA LYS A 27 2.47 8.17 4.58
C LYS A 27 2.04 9.17 3.50
N GLU A 28 2.76 10.29 3.36
CA GLU A 28 2.55 11.25 2.27
C GLU A 28 2.70 10.57 0.90
N GLN A 29 3.78 9.80 0.71
CA GLN A 29 4.03 9.10 -0.57
C GLN A 29 3.01 7.99 -0.84
N ALA A 30 2.61 7.26 0.20
CA ALA A 30 1.55 6.25 0.11
C ALA A 30 0.22 6.86 -0.38
N ALA A 31 -0.16 8.02 0.17
CA ALA A 31 -1.35 8.74 -0.27
C ALA A 31 -1.25 9.23 -1.72
N MET A 32 -0.07 9.69 -2.16
CA MET A 32 0.16 10.13 -3.54
C MET A 32 -0.03 9.00 -4.55
N LEU A 33 0.39 7.77 -4.23
CA LEU A 33 0.20 6.62 -5.12
C LEU A 33 -1.28 6.38 -5.46
N GLY A 34 -2.16 6.52 -4.46
CA GLY A 34 -3.61 6.39 -4.67
C GLY A 34 -4.18 7.45 -5.62
N GLN A 35 -3.65 8.68 -5.55
CA GLN A 35 -4.05 9.76 -6.46
C GLN A 35 -3.52 9.51 -7.88
N LEU A 36 -2.24 9.15 -8.00
CA LEU A 36 -1.57 8.94 -9.30
C LEU A 36 -2.08 7.71 -10.06
N SER A 37 -2.61 6.72 -9.36
CA SER A 37 -3.15 5.50 -9.95
C SER A 37 -4.66 5.53 -10.20
N ASN A 38 -5.32 6.68 -10.01
CA ASN A 38 -6.79 6.81 -10.05
C ASN A 38 -7.47 5.78 -9.13
N ARG A 39 -6.92 5.56 -7.92
CA ARG A 39 -7.42 4.61 -6.92
C ARG A 39 -7.38 3.14 -7.33
N LEU A 40 -6.70 2.78 -8.43
CA LEU A 40 -6.48 1.37 -8.78
C LEU A 40 -5.46 0.69 -7.86
N LEU A 41 -4.52 1.48 -7.34
CA LEU A 41 -3.54 1.04 -6.35
C LEU A 41 -3.63 1.94 -5.12
N GLU A 42 -3.25 1.39 -3.98
CA GLU A 42 -3.11 2.12 -2.73
C GLU A 42 -1.69 1.96 -2.21
N GLY A 43 -1.15 3.00 -1.59
CA GLY A 43 0.03 2.84 -0.74
C GLY A 43 -0.44 2.59 0.69
N ASP A 44 0.18 1.65 1.37
CA ASP A 44 -0.06 1.43 2.81
C ASP A 44 1.26 1.52 3.59
N VAL A 45 1.16 2.06 4.81
CA VAL A 45 2.29 2.18 5.73
C VAL A 45 1.95 1.50 7.05
N THR A 46 2.52 0.33 7.25
CA THR A 46 2.35 -0.45 8.48
C THR A 46 3.50 -0.20 9.43
N LEU A 47 3.19 -0.02 10.72
CA LEU A 47 4.17 0.00 11.80
C LEU A 47 4.18 -1.36 12.48
N GLU A 48 5.38 -1.90 12.68
CA GLU A 48 5.60 -3.07 13.52
C GLU A 48 6.62 -2.71 14.60
N SER A 49 6.46 -3.29 15.77
CA SER A 49 7.46 -3.20 16.84
C SER A 49 7.65 -4.59 17.41
N ASN A 50 8.70 -5.25 16.94
CA ASN A 50 9.09 -6.58 17.40
C ASN A 50 10.13 -6.52 18.54
N SER A 51 10.52 -5.30 18.95
CA SER A 51 11.48 -5.03 20.01
C SER A 51 11.08 -3.75 20.74
N PRO A 52 11.28 -3.66 22.07
CA PRO A 52 10.94 -2.48 22.86
C PRO A 52 11.69 -1.21 22.42
N SER A 53 12.83 -1.34 21.74
CA SER A 53 13.63 -0.20 21.30
C SER A 53 13.53 0.09 19.81
N LYS A 54 13.02 -0.84 18.99
CA LYS A 54 13.02 -0.71 17.53
C LYS A 54 11.63 -0.47 16.97
N ILE A 55 11.59 0.42 15.99
CA ILE A 55 10.42 0.76 15.22
C ILE A 55 10.68 0.36 13.79
N ASP A 56 9.85 -0.55 13.28
CA ASP A 56 9.83 -0.97 11.90
C ASP A 56 8.66 -0.28 11.19
N ALA A 57 8.91 0.36 10.05
CA ALA A 57 7.84 0.83 9.17
C ALA A 57 8.00 0.26 7.77
N PHE A 58 6.90 -0.24 7.22
CA PHE A 58 6.85 -0.88 5.91
C PHE A 58 6.00 -0.03 4.98
N LEU A 59 6.52 0.30 3.80
CA LEU A 59 5.74 0.85 2.70
C LEU A 59 5.39 -0.27 1.73
N SER A 60 4.11 -0.49 1.49
CA SER A 60 3.60 -1.47 0.52
C SER A 60 2.76 -0.81 -0.57
N ILE A 61 2.66 -1.49 -1.71
CA ILE A 61 1.68 -1.20 -2.76
C ILE A 61 0.61 -2.27 -2.68
N VAL A 62 -0.64 -1.84 -2.54
CA VAL A 62 -1.83 -2.69 -2.45
C VAL A 62 -2.65 -2.54 -3.73
N ALA A 63 -3.15 -3.67 -4.24
CA ALA A 63 -4.10 -3.74 -5.34
C ALA A 63 -5.43 -4.29 -4.81
N PRO A 64 -6.38 -3.43 -4.38
CA PRO A 64 -7.60 -3.87 -3.73
C PRO A 64 -8.45 -4.84 -4.57
N SER A 65 -8.56 -4.59 -5.88
CA SER A 65 -9.35 -5.43 -6.80
C SER A 65 -8.73 -6.80 -7.07
N LEU A 66 -7.45 -7.02 -6.74
CA LEU A 66 -6.78 -8.31 -6.81
C LEU A 66 -6.90 -9.06 -5.47
N GLY A 67 -8.06 -9.00 -4.83
CA GLY A 67 -8.30 -9.63 -3.52
C GLY A 67 -7.44 -9.04 -2.40
N GLY A 68 -7.05 -7.77 -2.51
CA GLY A 68 -6.17 -7.12 -1.54
C GLY A 68 -4.69 -7.54 -1.65
N TYR A 69 -4.24 -8.04 -2.81
CA TYR A 69 -2.84 -8.36 -3.03
C TYR A 69 -1.93 -7.16 -2.70
N SER A 70 -0.87 -7.42 -1.93
CA SER A 70 0.08 -6.40 -1.49
C SER A 70 1.53 -6.83 -1.73
N ILE A 71 2.39 -5.88 -2.06
CA ILE A 71 3.83 -6.08 -2.16
C ILE A 71 4.58 -5.03 -1.33
N TYR A 72 5.51 -5.48 -0.49
CA TYR A 72 6.39 -4.57 0.23
C TYR A 72 7.46 -3.98 -0.68
N ILE A 73 7.65 -2.67 -0.58
CA ILE A 73 8.63 -1.92 -1.36
C ILE A 73 9.83 -1.58 -0.48
N ILE A 74 9.59 -0.94 0.66
CA ILE A 74 10.65 -0.50 1.58
C ILE A 74 10.29 -0.92 2.99
N ARG A 75 11.31 -1.27 3.77
CA ARG A 75 11.27 -1.29 5.23
C ARG A 75 12.27 -0.27 5.76
N ILE A 76 11.86 0.52 6.74
CA ILE A 76 12.77 1.34 7.54
C ILE A 76 12.80 0.84 8.98
N ILE A 77 13.97 0.88 9.59
CA ILE A 77 14.21 0.41 10.96
C ILE A 77 15.03 1.48 11.68
N HIS A 78 14.57 1.94 12.82
CA HIS A 78 15.32 2.84 13.70
C HIS A 78 15.03 2.53 15.17
N ASP A 79 15.90 3.01 16.06
CA ASP A 79 15.63 2.97 17.50
C ASP A 79 14.64 4.10 17.89
N ILE A 80 14.45 4.40 19.18
CA ILE A 80 13.63 5.56 19.59
C ILE A 80 14.17 6.88 18.98
N GLN A 81 15.48 6.96 18.75
CA GLN A 81 16.09 8.01 17.95
C GLN A 81 15.91 7.69 16.46
N ILE A 82 15.34 8.64 15.70
CA ILE A 82 14.97 8.43 14.29
C ILE A 82 16.19 8.18 13.40
N TYR A 83 17.29 8.89 13.64
CA TYR A 83 18.52 8.74 12.86
C TYR A 83 19.69 8.29 13.76
N PRO A 84 20.57 7.42 13.25
CA PRO A 84 20.51 6.80 11.93
C PRO A 84 19.37 5.77 11.82
N LEU A 85 18.83 5.61 10.60
CA LEU A 85 17.89 4.53 10.27
C LEU A 85 18.48 3.62 9.20
N THR A 86 18.05 2.36 9.22
CA THR A 86 18.34 1.41 8.15
C THR A 86 17.16 1.36 7.19
N MET A 87 17.39 1.60 5.90
CA MET A 87 16.41 1.45 4.83
C MET A 87 16.73 0.21 4.00
N ILE A 88 15.74 -0.67 3.81
CA ILE A 88 15.86 -1.96 3.12
C ILE A 88 14.90 -1.99 1.94
N LYS A 89 15.38 -2.38 0.76
CA LYS A 89 14.54 -2.61 -0.43
C LYS A 89 13.99 -4.04 -0.42
N LEU A 90 12.70 -4.19 -0.18
CA LEU A 90 12.07 -5.52 -0.04
C LEU A 90 11.62 -6.14 -1.38
N PHE A 91 11.62 -5.36 -2.46
CA PHE A 91 11.30 -5.84 -3.82
C PHE A 91 12.52 -6.38 -4.59
N GLU A 92 13.71 -6.33 -4.00
CA GLU A 92 14.95 -6.88 -4.55
C GLU A 92 15.32 -8.17 -3.77
N PRO A 93 15.75 -9.24 -4.45
CA PRO A 93 15.99 -10.54 -3.79
C PRO A 93 17.17 -10.54 -2.81
N ASP A 94 18.08 -9.57 -2.94
CA ASP A 94 19.25 -9.41 -2.08
C ASP A 94 19.00 -8.51 -0.86
N ASN A 95 17.78 -7.96 -0.71
CA ASN A 95 17.37 -7.11 0.42
C ASN A 95 18.41 -6.04 0.77
N ARG A 96 18.97 -5.35 -0.23
CA ARG A 96 20.02 -4.34 0.02
C ARG A 96 19.53 -3.32 1.03
N SER A 97 20.34 -3.14 2.07
CA SER A 97 20.14 -2.14 3.10
C SER A 97 21.12 -0.98 2.94
N ARG A 98 20.69 0.22 3.34
CA ARG A 98 21.52 1.41 3.46
C ARG A 98 21.22 2.10 4.79
N GLU A 99 22.27 2.52 5.49
CA GLU A 99 22.14 3.40 6.65
C GLU A 99 21.93 4.85 6.18
N ILE A 100 21.02 5.56 6.83
CA ILE A 100 20.57 6.90 6.48
C ILE A 100 20.67 7.77 7.73
N HIS A 101 21.37 8.90 7.63
CA HIS A 101 21.75 9.72 8.78
C HIS A 101 20.97 11.02 8.90
N SER A 102 20.16 11.41 7.91
CA SER A 102 19.36 12.64 7.95
C SER A 102 18.06 12.55 7.14
N GLU A 103 17.19 13.56 7.30
CA GLU A 103 15.96 13.68 6.50
C GLU A 103 16.27 13.91 5.01
N GLU A 104 17.26 14.71 4.69
CA GLU A 104 17.66 14.99 3.31
C GLU A 104 18.11 13.69 2.62
N GLU A 105 18.98 12.93 3.28
CA GLU A 105 19.46 11.65 2.75
C GLU A 105 18.31 10.63 2.60
N PHE A 106 17.37 10.63 3.55
CA PHE A 106 16.16 9.81 3.48
C PHE A 106 15.32 10.17 2.26
N ILE A 107 15.04 11.45 2.04
CA ILE A 107 14.22 11.94 0.92
C ILE A 107 14.88 11.58 -0.42
N GLU A 108 16.19 11.82 -0.56
CA GLU A 108 16.92 11.51 -1.78
C GLU A 108 16.91 10.01 -2.08
N THR A 109 17.15 9.17 -1.06
CA THR A 109 17.14 7.72 -1.21
C THR A 109 15.75 7.20 -1.54
N LEU A 110 14.71 7.67 -0.84
CA LEU A 110 13.33 7.29 -1.09
C LEU A 110 12.90 7.67 -2.51
N LYS A 111 13.22 8.90 -2.95
CA LYS A 111 12.93 9.37 -4.31
C LYS A 111 13.61 8.49 -5.36
N ALA A 112 14.88 8.14 -5.17
CA ALA A 112 15.61 7.26 -6.08
C ALA A 112 14.96 5.87 -6.18
N ILE A 113 14.48 5.31 -5.06
CA ILE A 113 13.79 4.01 -5.05
C ILE A 113 12.44 4.09 -5.74
N LEU A 114 11.55 5.00 -5.31
CA LEU A 114 10.16 5.07 -5.81
C LEU A 114 10.08 5.46 -7.29
N SER A 115 11.06 6.21 -7.79
CA SER A 115 11.15 6.58 -9.21
C SER A 115 11.92 5.59 -10.08
N SER A 116 12.46 4.52 -9.51
CA SER A 116 13.25 3.51 -10.23
C SER A 116 12.43 2.73 -11.25
N ASP A 117 13.08 2.26 -12.32
CA ASP A 117 12.45 1.42 -13.34
C ASP A 117 11.90 0.12 -12.77
N LYS A 118 12.50 -0.40 -11.69
CA LYS A 118 12.04 -1.63 -11.03
C LYS A 118 10.68 -1.41 -10.36
N VAL A 119 10.51 -0.33 -9.59
CA VAL A 119 9.22 0.01 -8.95
C VAL A 119 8.17 0.36 -10.01
N LYS A 120 8.53 1.11 -11.06
CA LYS A 120 7.63 1.39 -12.19
C LYS A 120 7.13 0.12 -12.88
N ARG A 121 8.00 -0.88 -13.08
CA ARG A 121 7.60 -2.19 -13.63
C ARG A 121 6.63 -2.94 -12.71
N ILE A 122 6.85 -2.90 -11.39
CA ILE A 122 5.92 -3.51 -10.42
C ILE A 122 4.53 -2.85 -10.55
N ILE A 123 4.47 -1.51 -10.55
CA ILE A 123 3.23 -0.76 -10.73
C ILE A 123 2.56 -1.13 -12.05
N ALA A 124 3.30 -1.15 -13.17
CA ALA A 124 2.76 -1.52 -14.47
C ALA A 124 2.20 -2.95 -14.49
N SER A 125 2.92 -3.92 -13.89
CA SER A 125 2.47 -5.30 -13.79
C SER A 125 1.19 -5.45 -12.95
N LEU A 126 1.05 -4.69 -11.85
CA LEU A 126 -0.18 -4.69 -11.06
C LEU A 126 -1.35 -4.09 -11.84
N LEU A 127 -1.14 -2.96 -12.52
CA LEU A 127 -2.17 -2.31 -13.34
C LEU A 127 -2.63 -3.19 -14.52
N ILE A 128 -1.72 -3.95 -15.13
CA ILE A 128 -2.07 -4.92 -16.18
C ILE A 128 -2.96 -6.02 -15.59
N GLN A 129 -2.57 -6.59 -14.45
CA GLN A 129 -3.34 -7.65 -13.80
C GLN A 129 -4.74 -7.19 -13.38
N ILE A 130 -4.87 -5.96 -12.87
CA ILE A 130 -6.18 -5.37 -12.55
C ILE A 130 -7.05 -5.34 -13.80
N LYS A 131 -6.54 -4.80 -14.92
CA LYS A 131 -7.28 -4.73 -16.18
C LYS A 131 -7.65 -6.10 -16.75
N SER A 132 -6.80 -7.11 -16.56
CA SER A 132 -7.08 -8.48 -16.99
C SER A 132 -8.14 -9.14 -16.11
N GLY A 133 -8.13 -8.87 -14.80
CA GLY A 133 -9.15 -9.32 -13.86
C GLY A 133 -10.51 -8.68 -14.11
N ASP A 134 -10.54 -7.41 -14.52
CA ASP A 134 -11.76 -6.68 -14.89
C ASP A 134 -12.46 -7.27 -16.13
N PHE A 135 -11.76 -8.08 -16.94
CA PHE A 135 -12.28 -8.63 -18.20
C PHE A 135 -13.07 -9.93 -18.03
N ASP A 136 -13.09 -10.54 -16.85
CA ASP A 136 -13.88 -11.73 -16.56
C ASP A 136 -15.18 -11.32 -15.83
N PHE A 137 -16.32 -11.94 -16.18
CA PHE A 137 -17.68 -11.83 -15.60
C PHE A 137 -18.79 -10.99 -16.26
N SER A 138 -18.57 -10.13 -17.27
CA SER A 138 -19.70 -9.44 -17.96
C SER A 138 -20.16 -10.10 -19.27
N SER A 139 -19.33 -10.93 -19.91
CA SER A 139 -19.58 -11.40 -21.29
C SER A 139 -20.35 -12.73 -21.43
N LYS A 140 -20.86 -13.34 -20.35
CA LYS A 140 -21.55 -14.66 -20.42
C LYS A 140 -23.00 -14.68 -19.93
N LYS A 141 -23.74 -13.56 -19.97
CA LYS A 141 -25.18 -13.57 -19.63
C LYS A 141 -26.06 -12.86 -20.67
N SER A 142 -26.05 -13.33 -21.91
CA SER A 142 -27.13 -13.07 -22.87
C SER A 142 -27.07 -14.02 -24.06
N GLU A 143 -27.13 -15.33 -23.83
CA GLU A 143 -27.40 -16.28 -24.91
C GLU A 143 -28.03 -17.57 -24.39
N LYS A 144 -29.31 -17.47 -23.98
CA LYS A 144 -30.23 -18.61 -24.00
C LYS A 144 -31.52 -18.21 -24.70
N LYS A 145 -31.50 -18.45 -26.01
CA LYS A 145 -32.59 -18.76 -26.95
C LYS A 145 -34.02 -18.67 -26.38
N ALA A 146 -34.76 -17.66 -26.82
CA ALA A 146 -36.20 -17.79 -27.06
C ALA A 146 -36.39 -17.97 -28.57
N TYR A 147 -36.34 -19.22 -29.03
CA TYR A 147 -36.89 -19.55 -30.35
C TYR A 147 -38.41 -19.66 -30.21
N ILE A 148 -39.09 -18.68 -30.79
CA ILE A 148 -40.52 -18.65 -31.01
C ILE A 148 -40.88 -19.75 -32.00
N LYS A 149 -41.84 -20.60 -31.65
CA LYS A 149 -42.59 -21.36 -32.65
C LYS A 149 -44.05 -20.89 -32.57
N GLY A 150 -44.40 -19.99 -33.48
CA GLY A 150 -45.78 -19.63 -33.76
C GLY A 150 -46.53 -20.82 -34.33
N GLY A 151 -47.80 -20.94 -33.94
CA GLY A 151 -48.75 -21.89 -34.51
C GLY A 151 -49.31 -21.41 -35.85
N ALA A 152 -49.75 -22.39 -36.64
CA ALA A 152 -50.99 -22.43 -37.41
C ALA A 152 -51.02 -23.81 -38.10
N ASP A 153 -51.92 -24.67 -37.65
CA ASP A 153 -53.07 -25.20 -38.40
C ASP A 153 -52.82 -25.30 -39.93
N ASP A 154 -52.85 -26.45 -40.60
CA ASP A 154 -54.03 -27.31 -40.82
C ASP A 154 -53.58 -28.62 -41.51
N GLU A 155 -54.29 -29.73 -41.26
CA GLU A 155 -54.75 -30.73 -42.26
C GLU A 155 -55.28 -32.01 -41.56
N ASP A 156 -56.59 -31.97 -41.34
CA ASP A 156 -57.66 -32.98 -41.39
C ASP A 156 -57.39 -34.50 -41.43
N ILE A 157 -58.18 -35.21 -40.59
CA ILE A 157 -58.88 -36.48 -40.88
C ILE A 157 -60.16 -36.53 -39.99
N PRO A 158 -61.37 -37.02 -40.41
CA PRO A 158 -61.90 -37.37 -41.75
C PRO A 158 -63.28 -36.74 -42.12
N PHE A 159 -63.57 -36.82 -43.44
CA PHE A 159 -64.77 -36.45 -44.22
C PHE A 159 -64.84 -35.02 -44.77
#